data_AF-A0A1L5L145-F1
#
_entry.id   AF-A0A1L5L145-F1
#
_cell.length_a   1.000
_cell.length_b   1.000
_cell.length_c   1.000
_cell.angle_alpha   90.00
_cell.angle_beta   90.00
_cell.angle_gamma   90.00
#
_symmetry.space_group_name_H-M   'P 1'
#
loop_
_entity.id
_entity.type
_entity.pdbx_description
1 polymer ?
#
loop_
_entity_poly.entity_id
_entity_poly.type
_entity_poly.pdbx_seq_one_letter_code
_entity_poly.pdbx_strand_id
1 'polypeptide(L)'
;MTQEQVAQRLGVSAPAVNKWERGICYPDITLIPSLARLFETDANTLLSFEPELGEEENLAIQREVDRLVREEGYEAGFDYAQEKMRLYPTSDELAIVLTQYLDGSLMLRQIPGAEGYRPVLDDAYARLAKSVVPAVRDQASAMLIAKAMQEERYEDAQRILDGIPDRTVDKEERQAILYAREGKDEDAARTWEARVIRIAADLMGAIVGLIEIALRDGRKDDALECAHRAQLAFEALGQP
;
A
#
# COMPACT_ATOMS: atom_id res chain seq x y z
N MET A 1 19.13 -12.20 -38.48
CA MET A 1 20.57 -11.93 -38.24
C MET A 1 21.16 -13.16 -37.56
N THR A 2 22.36 -13.63 -37.93
CA THR A 2 22.99 -14.83 -37.34
C THR A 2 23.91 -14.47 -36.17
N GLN A 3 24.25 -15.45 -35.31
CA GLN A 3 25.17 -15.27 -34.18
C GLN A 3 26.55 -14.74 -34.63
N GLU A 4 27.06 -15.23 -35.76
CA GLU A 4 28.32 -14.79 -36.36
C GLU A 4 28.26 -13.34 -36.83
N GLN A 5 27.13 -12.91 -37.40
CA GLN A 5 26.92 -11.54 -37.84
C GLN A 5 26.83 -10.57 -36.65
N VAL A 6 26.18 -10.98 -35.56
CA VAL A 6 26.14 -10.22 -34.31
C VAL A 6 27.55 -10.10 -33.73
N ALA A 7 28.27 -11.22 -33.63
CA ALA A 7 29.61 -11.28 -33.09
C ALA A 7 30.59 -10.37 -33.85
N GLN A 8 30.56 -10.44 -35.19
CA GLN A 8 31.39 -9.61 -36.05
C GLN A 8 31.11 -8.11 -35.88
N ARG A 9 29.84 -7.72 -35.78
CA ARG A 9 29.44 -6.31 -35.63
C ARG A 9 29.76 -5.73 -34.26
N LEU A 10 29.79 -6.56 -33.22
CA LEU A 10 30.06 -6.15 -31.84
C LEU A 10 31.52 -6.37 -31.41
N GLY A 11 32.37 -6.96 -32.26
CA GLY A 11 33.76 -7.26 -31.92
C GLY A 11 33.92 -8.34 -30.86
N VAL A 12 32.94 -9.26 -30.77
CA VAL A 12 32.95 -10.40 -29.82
C VAL A 12 33.01 -11.73 -30.58
N SER A 13 33.11 -12.84 -29.85
CA SER A 13 33.11 -14.17 -30.46
C SER A 13 31.69 -14.73 -30.62
N ALA A 14 31.41 -15.48 -31.68
CA ALA A 14 30.11 -16.15 -31.87
C ALA A 14 29.72 -17.07 -30.69
N PRO A 15 30.65 -17.81 -30.05
CA PRO A 15 30.36 -18.54 -28.82
C PRO A 15 29.92 -17.66 -27.65
N ALA A 16 30.36 -16.39 -27.57
CA ALA A 16 29.87 -15.47 -26.54
C ALA A 16 28.39 -15.14 -26.77
N VAL A 17 28.01 -14.84 -28.02
CA VAL A 17 26.61 -14.59 -28.40
C VAL A 17 25.73 -15.82 -28.10
N ASN A 18 26.21 -17.03 -28.41
CA ASN A 18 25.50 -18.27 -28.09
C ASN A 18 25.27 -18.45 -26.58
N LYS A 19 26.26 -18.10 -25.75
CA LYS A 19 26.13 -18.14 -24.29
C LYS A 19 25.14 -17.12 -23.75
N TRP A 20 25.07 -15.93 -24.35
CA TRP A 20 24.07 -14.91 -24.01
C TRP A 20 22.66 -15.40 -24.30
N GLU A 21 22.41 -15.91 -25.51
CA GLU A 21 21.09 -16.43 -25.92
C GLU A 21 20.62 -17.62 -25.07
N ARG A 22 21.56 -18.36 -24.48
CA ARG A 22 21.27 -19.49 -23.58
C ARG A 22 21.22 -19.11 -22.09
N GLY A 23 21.40 -17.83 -21.75
CA GLY A 23 21.43 -17.36 -20.36
C GLY A 23 22.60 -17.89 -19.52
N ILE A 24 23.67 -18.39 -20.17
CA ILE A 24 24.86 -18.93 -19.48
C ILE A 24 25.73 -17.80 -18.93
N CYS A 25 25.81 -16.70 -19.66
CA CYS A 25 26.43 -15.46 -19.20
C CYS A 25 25.70 -14.26 -19.82
N TYR A 26 25.93 -13.08 -19.25
CA TYR A 26 25.36 -11.85 -19.77
C TYR A 26 26.40 -11.09 -20.62
N PRO A 27 25.96 -10.32 -21.64
CA PRO A 27 26.84 -9.35 -22.28
C PRO A 27 27.33 -8.33 -21.25
N ASP A 28 28.54 -7.83 -21.44
CA ASP A 28 29.03 -6.70 -20.66
C ASP A 28 28.05 -5.53 -20.80
N ILE A 29 27.74 -4.83 -19.70
CA ILE A 29 26.77 -3.73 -19.70
C ILE A 29 27.13 -2.65 -20.73
N THR A 30 28.42 -2.49 -21.04
CA THR A 30 28.90 -1.56 -22.07
C THR A 30 28.49 -1.94 -23.50
N LEU A 31 28.07 -3.20 -23.73
CA LEU A 31 27.58 -3.69 -25.02
C LEU A 31 26.09 -3.45 -25.23
N ILE A 32 25.31 -3.15 -24.19
CA ILE A 32 23.85 -2.94 -24.31
C ILE A 32 23.49 -1.81 -25.29
N PRO A 33 24.14 -0.63 -25.29
CA PRO A 33 23.85 0.42 -26.27
C PRO A 33 24.14 0.00 -27.72
N SER A 34 25.15 -0.86 -27.92
CA SER A 34 25.51 -1.37 -29.24
C SER A 34 24.55 -2.45 -29.71
N LEU A 35 24.13 -3.34 -28.81
CA LEU A 35 23.08 -4.33 -29.04
C LEU A 35 21.75 -3.64 -29.39
N ALA A 36 21.37 -2.59 -28.67
CA ALA A 36 20.13 -1.85 -28.88
C ALA A 36 20.08 -1.26 -30.30
N ARG A 37 21.15 -0.56 -30.72
CA ARG A 37 21.28 -0.02 -32.08
C ARG A 37 21.32 -1.11 -33.15
N LEU A 38 21.96 -2.24 -32.85
CA LEU A 38 22.10 -3.36 -33.79
C LEU A 38 20.75 -4.04 -34.07
N PHE A 39 19.89 -4.14 -33.05
CA PHE A 39 18.56 -4.75 -33.15
C PHE A 39 17.44 -3.73 -33.37
N GLU A 40 17.77 -2.46 -33.60
CA GLU A 40 16.81 -1.37 -33.81
C GLU A 40 15.76 -1.30 -32.68
N THR A 41 16.20 -1.53 -31.45
CA THR A 41 15.39 -1.51 -30.24
C THR A 41 16.04 -0.60 -29.19
N ASP A 42 15.47 -0.52 -28.00
CA ASP A 42 15.99 0.25 -26.89
C ASP A 42 16.58 -0.64 -25.78
N ALA A 43 17.33 -0.03 -24.88
CA ALA A 43 17.98 -0.74 -23.79
C ALA A 43 16.98 -1.36 -22.80
N ASN A 44 15.80 -0.75 -22.61
CA ASN A 44 14.79 -1.29 -21.70
C ASN A 44 14.20 -2.57 -22.29
N THR A 45 13.89 -2.57 -23.58
CA THR A 45 13.41 -3.76 -24.29
C THR A 45 14.43 -4.90 -24.23
N LEU A 46 15.73 -4.62 -24.37
CA LEU A 46 16.78 -5.65 -24.24
C LEU A 46 16.93 -6.22 -22.83
N LEU A 47 16.71 -5.39 -21.82
CA LEU A 47 16.82 -5.77 -20.42
C LEU A 47 15.50 -6.30 -19.85
N SER A 48 14.44 -6.35 -20.67
CA SER A 48 13.05 -6.58 -20.24
C SER A 48 12.67 -5.70 -19.06
N PHE A 49 13.14 -4.44 -19.07
CA PHE A 49 12.87 -3.49 -18.01
C PHE A 49 11.48 -2.89 -18.20
N GLU A 50 10.61 -3.13 -17.22
CA GLU A 50 9.31 -2.47 -17.11
C GLU A 50 9.41 -1.36 -16.06
N PRO A 51 9.15 -0.09 -16.43
CA PRO A 51 9.37 1.06 -15.55
C PRO A 51 8.36 1.15 -14.39
N GLU A 52 7.19 0.54 -14.53
CA GLU A 52 6.09 0.62 -13.59
C GLU A 52 5.58 -0.79 -13.30
N LEU A 53 5.51 -1.12 -12.01
CA LEU A 53 4.85 -2.34 -11.54
C LEU A 53 3.35 -2.18 -11.81
N GLY A 54 2.79 -2.98 -12.72
CA GLY A 54 1.36 -2.95 -13.01
C GLY A 54 0.50 -3.39 -11.82
N GLU A 55 -0.76 -2.95 -11.77
CA GLU A 55 -1.71 -3.37 -10.71
C GLU A 55 -1.86 -4.90 -10.63
N GLU A 56 -1.90 -5.58 -11.78
CA GLU A 56 -2.00 -7.05 -11.83
C GLU A 56 -0.77 -7.73 -11.24
N GLU A 57 0.41 -7.17 -11.46
CA GLU A 57 1.67 -7.72 -10.92
C GLU A 57 1.77 -7.46 -9.42
N ASN A 58 1.33 -6.28 -8.94
CA ASN A 58 1.21 -5.98 -7.51
C ASN A 58 0.29 -7.00 -6.81
N LEU A 59 -0.89 -7.26 -7.38
CA LEU A 59 -1.82 -8.27 -6.89
C LEU A 59 -1.25 -9.70 -6.97
N ALA A 60 -0.45 -10.01 -7.98
CA ALA A 60 0.21 -11.31 -8.08
C ALA A 60 1.25 -11.50 -6.97
N ILE A 61 2.07 -10.47 -6.71
CA ILE A 61 3.06 -10.47 -5.63
C ILE A 61 2.36 -10.63 -4.27
N GLN A 62 1.30 -9.87 -4.02
CA GLN A 62 0.54 -9.96 -2.76
C GLN A 62 -0.04 -11.36 -2.54
N ARG A 63 -0.63 -11.97 -3.58
CA ARG A 63 -1.18 -13.32 -3.51
C ARG A 63 -0.09 -14.37 -3.26
N GLU A 64 1.09 -14.18 -3.83
CA GLU A 64 2.21 -15.09 -3.62
C GLU A 64 2.76 -14.98 -2.20
N VAL A 65 2.88 -13.77 -1.65
CA VAL A 65 3.20 -13.57 -0.22
C VAL A 65 2.19 -14.31 0.66
N ASP A 66 0.88 -14.17 0.38
CA ASP A 66 -0.14 -14.87 1.16
C ASP A 66 -0.07 -16.40 1.03
N ARG A 67 0.22 -16.92 -0.17
CA ARG A 67 0.46 -18.36 -0.39
C ARG A 67 1.64 -18.84 0.46
N LEU A 68 2.79 -18.16 0.37
CA LEU A 68 4.01 -18.52 1.11
C LEU A 68 3.78 -18.48 2.63
N VAL A 69 3.14 -17.42 3.15
CA VAL A 69 2.82 -17.32 4.59
C VAL A 69 1.91 -18.45 5.06
N ARG A 70 0.97 -18.92 4.22
CA ARG A 70 0.05 -20.02 4.58
C ARG A 70 0.67 -21.41 4.44
N GLU A 71 1.46 -21.65 3.40
CA GLU A 71 1.93 -22.99 3.04
C GLU A 71 3.33 -23.30 3.60
N GLU A 72 4.19 -22.30 3.64
CA GLU A 72 5.63 -22.45 3.94
C GLU A 72 6.04 -21.72 5.22
N GLY A 73 5.18 -20.84 5.72
CA GLY A 73 5.32 -20.15 7.00
C GLY A 73 5.63 -18.66 6.84
N TYR A 74 5.52 -17.94 7.96
CA TYR A 74 5.65 -16.48 7.97
C TYR A 74 7.01 -15.99 7.47
N GLU A 75 8.10 -16.66 7.86
CA GLU A 75 9.47 -16.31 7.45
C GLU A 75 9.62 -16.36 5.92
N ALA A 76 9.14 -17.41 5.26
CA ALA A 76 9.21 -17.54 3.82
C ALA A 76 8.47 -16.42 3.07
N GLY A 77 7.26 -16.08 3.53
CA GLY A 77 6.50 -14.97 2.94
C GLY A 77 7.10 -13.60 3.26
N PHE A 78 7.70 -13.44 4.45
CA PHE A 78 8.40 -12.22 4.84
C PHE A 78 9.65 -11.99 3.97
N ASP A 79 10.48 -13.02 3.78
CA ASP A 79 11.68 -12.95 2.95
C ASP A 79 11.35 -12.63 1.49
N TYR A 80 10.32 -13.29 0.95
CA TYR A 80 9.85 -13.01 -0.41
C TYR A 80 9.33 -11.57 -0.55
N ALA A 81 8.55 -11.08 0.41
CA ALA A 81 8.08 -9.70 0.40
C ALA A 81 9.25 -8.69 0.47
N GLN A 82 10.25 -8.94 1.31
CA GLN A 82 11.46 -8.12 1.40
C GLN A 82 12.25 -8.12 0.08
N GLU A 83 12.37 -9.28 -0.58
CA GLU A 83 12.98 -9.39 -1.90
C GLU A 83 12.23 -8.54 -2.93
N LYS A 84 10.89 -8.62 -2.97
CA LYS A 84 10.08 -7.82 -3.89
C LYS A 84 10.18 -6.33 -3.59
N MET A 85 10.19 -5.92 -2.33
CA MET A 85 10.40 -4.51 -1.96
C MET A 85 11.80 -4.00 -2.37
N ARG A 86 12.83 -4.88 -2.40
CA ARG A 86 14.16 -4.52 -2.92
C ARG A 86 14.21 -4.45 -4.45
N LEU A 87 13.42 -5.27 -5.14
CA LEU A 87 13.31 -5.24 -6.60
C LEU A 87 12.53 -4.03 -7.09
N TYR A 88 11.54 -3.56 -6.33
CA TYR A 88 10.71 -2.39 -6.64
C TYR A 88 10.84 -1.30 -5.57
N PRO A 89 12.05 -0.72 -5.37
CA PRO A 89 12.33 0.18 -4.25
C PRO A 89 11.57 1.52 -4.30
N THR A 90 11.04 1.89 -5.46
CA THR A 90 10.25 3.11 -5.68
C THR A 90 8.74 2.87 -5.61
N SER A 91 8.29 1.62 -5.50
CA SER A 91 6.86 1.29 -5.42
C SER A 91 6.39 1.36 -3.96
N ASP A 92 6.05 2.57 -3.53
CA ASP A 92 5.47 2.80 -2.20
C ASP A 92 4.12 2.13 -2.02
N GLU A 93 3.36 1.95 -3.10
CA GLU A 93 2.08 1.24 -3.12
C GLU A 93 2.25 -0.26 -2.86
N LEU A 94 3.22 -0.93 -3.50
CA LEU A 94 3.55 -2.32 -3.18
C LEU A 94 4.03 -2.43 -1.74
N ALA A 95 4.93 -1.54 -1.33
CA ALA A 95 5.52 -1.57 0.00
C ALA A 95 4.47 -1.45 1.12
N ILE A 96 3.49 -0.55 1.01
CA ILE A 96 2.45 -0.41 2.06
C ILE A 96 1.55 -1.64 2.14
N VAL A 97 1.15 -2.20 0.99
CA VAL A 97 0.27 -3.38 0.92
C VAL A 97 0.95 -4.59 1.56
N LEU A 98 2.21 -4.85 1.20
CA LEU A 98 2.97 -5.97 1.76
C LEU A 98 3.25 -5.77 3.26
N THR A 99 3.63 -4.54 3.67
CA THR A 99 3.91 -4.24 5.08
C THR A 99 2.66 -4.47 5.95
N GLN A 100 1.49 -3.98 5.51
CA GLN A 100 0.23 -4.20 6.22
C GLN A 100 -0.20 -5.67 6.28
N TYR A 101 -0.04 -6.39 5.17
CA TYR A 101 -0.35 -7.82 5.15
C TYR A 101 0.51 -8.60 6.14
N LEU A 102 1.82 -8.34 6.15
CA LEU A 102 2.78 -8.97 7.04
C LEU A 102 2.52 -8.58 8.50
N ASP A 103 2.27 -7.31 8.80
CA ASP A 103 1.98 -6.84 10.16
C ASP A 103 0.67 -7.46 10.69
N GLY A 104 -0.40 -7.43 9.89
CA GLY A 104 -1.68 -8.05 10.26
C GLY A 104 -1.56 -9.56 10.48
N SER A 105 -0.81 -10.25 9.62
CA SER A 105 -0.55 -11.69 9.78
C SER A 105 0.26 -11.99 11.04
N LEU A 106 1.23 -11.12 11.38
CA LEU A 106 2.06 -11.25 12.58
C LEU A 106 1.21 -11.12 13.86
N MET A 107 0.33 -10.13 13.91
CA MET A 107 -0.58 -9.90 15.04
C MET A 107 -1.59 -11.03 15.22
N LEU A 108 -2.19 -11.52 14.14
CA LEU A 108 -3.30 -12.48 14.22
C LEU A 108 -2.83 -13.92 14.50
N ARG A 109 -1.64 -14.32 14.01
CA ARG A 109 -1.20 -15.72 14.02
C ARG A 109 -0.24 -16.09 15.16
N GLN A 110 0.06 -15.17 16.09
CA GLN A 110 0.99 -15.37 17.21
C GLN A 110 2.30 -16.08 16.80
N ILE A 111 2.92 -15.58 15.72
CA ILE A 111 4.11 -16.20 15.13
C ILE A 111 5.29 -16.19 16.12
N PRO A 112 5.98 -17.32 16.35
CA PRO A 112 7.18 -17.36 17.17
C PRO A 112 8.27 -16.42 16.62
N GLY A 113 8.95 -15.69 17.50
CA GLY A 113 10.01 -14.77 17.09
C GLY A 113 9.52 -13.45 16.48
N ALA A 114 8.28 -13.05 16.76
CA ALA A 114 7.69 -11.80 16.27
C ALA A 114 8.55 -10.54 16.52
N GLU A 115 9.32 -10.53 17.61
CA GLU A 115 10.25 -9.45 17.95
C GLU A 115 11.33 -9.21 16.88
N GLY A 116 11.72 -10.24 16.12
CA GLY A 116 12.70 -10.11 15.05
C GLY A 116 12.18 -9.37 13.82
N TYR A 117 10.89 -9.47 13.53
CA TYR A 117 10.26 -8.85 12.35
C TYR A 117 9.78 -7.43 12.61
N ARG A 118 9.42 -7.12 13.86
CA ARG A 118 8.82 -5.84 14.25
C ARG A 118 9.65 -4.62 13.85
N PRO A 119 10.98 -4.56 14.09
CA PRO A 119 11.78 -3.41 13.73
C PRO A 119 11.79 -3.12 12.23
N VAL A 120 11.74 -4.17 11.39
CA VAL A 120 11.74 -4.03 9.93
C VAL A 120 10.41 -3.45 9.45
N LEU A 121 9.28 -3.93 9.99
CA LEU A 121 7.95 -3.39 9.68
C LEU A 121 7.81 -1.94 10.16
N ASP A 122 8.34 -1.64 11.34
CA ASP A 122 8.32 -0.29 11.89
C ASP A 122 9.14 0.69 11.04
N ASP A 123 10.32 0.30 10.59
CA ASP A 123 11.14 1.11 9.68
C ASP A 123 10.43 1.31 8.32
N ALA A 124 9.79 0.27 7.79
CA ALA A 124 8.99 0.36 6.59
C ALA A 124 7.84 1.38 6.75
N TYR A 125 7.07 1.32 7.84
CA TYR A 125 6.03 2.32 8.11
C TYR A 125 6.60 3.73 8.30
N ALA A 126 7.70 3.89 9.02
CA ALA A 126 8.35 5.19 9.23
C ALA A 126 8.83 5.82 7.91
N ARG A 127 9.33 5.00 6.98
CA ARG A 127 9.68 5.41 5.61
C ARG A 127 8.43 5.80 4.82
N LEU A 128 7.40 4.96 4.83
CA LEU A 128 6.16 5.15 4.07
C LEU A 128 5.34 6.36 4.57
N ALA A 129 5.42 6.70 5.85
CA ALA A 129 4.85 7.92 6.42
C ALA A 129 5.49 9.22 5.88
N LYS A 130 6.54 9.11 5.06
CA LYS A 130 7.17 10.22 4.32
C LYS A 130 6.98 10.10 2.80
N SER A 131 6.15 9.16 2.35
CA SER A 131 5.87 8.94 0.93
C SER A 131 5.32 10.19 0.27
N VAL A 132 5.68 10.38 -1.00
CA VAL A 132 5.09 11.40 -1.88
C VAL A 132 3.66 11.05 -2.29
N VAL A 133 3.27 9.78 -2.19
CA VAL A 133 1.92 9.29 -2.49
C VAL A 133 1.03 9.52 -1.25
N PRO A 134 0.03 10.43 -1.31
CA PRO A 134 -0.74 10.79 -0.12
C PRO A 134 -1.45 9.59 0.52
N ALA A 135 -2.06 8.72 -0.29
CA ALA A 135 -2.77 7.56 0.23
C ALA A 135 -1.86 6.62 1.04
N VAL A 136 -0.64 6.36 0.55
CA VAL A 136 0.35 5.53 1.23
C VAL A 136 0.81 6.19 2.52
N ARG A 137 1.15 7.48 2.46
CA ARG A 137 1.56 8.27 3.62
C ARG A 137 0.51 8.26 4.72
N ASP A 138 -0.75 8.50 4.36
CA ASP A 138 -1.85 8.60 5.32
C ASP A 138 -2.11 7.23 5.99
N GLN A 139 -2.08 6.14 5.21
CA GLN A 139 -2.20 4.78 5.73
C GLN A 139 -1.06 4.40 6.68
N ALA A 140 0.19 4.69 6.31
CA ALA A 140 1.34 4.42 7.16
C ALA A 140 1.30 5.25 8.46
N SER A 141 0.91 6.52 8.37
CA SER A 141 0.77 7.41 9.52
C SER A 141 -0.31 6.91 10.48
N ALA A 142 -1.45 6.44 9.96
CA ALA A 142 -2.52 5.85 10.77
C ALA A 142 -2.04 4.61 11.56
N MET A 143 -1.26 3.73 10.93
CA MET A 143 -0.69 2.55 11.60
C MET A 143 0.29 2.94 12.71
N LEU A 144 1.16 3.94 12.47
CA LEU A 144 2.09 4.45 13.48
C LEU A 144 1.37 5.12 14.65
N ILE A 145 0.30 5.88 14.39
CA ILE A 145 -0.54 6.49 15.42
C ILE A 145 -1.19 5.39 16.27
N ALA A 146 -1.83 4.40 15.64
CA ALA A 146 -2.48 3.29 16.34
C ALA A 146 -1.48 2.54 17.25
N LYS A 147 -0.27 2.29 16.75
CA LYS A 147 0.80 1.66 17.55
C LYS A 147 1.23 2.54 18.73
N ALA A 148 1.47 3.84 18.49
CA ALA A 148 1.85 4.76 19.56
C ALA A 148 0.76 4.87 20.64
N MET A 149 -0.52 4.83 20.25
CA MET A 149 -1.65 4.79 21.17
C MET A 149 -1.66 3.50 22.00
N GLN A 150 -1.40 2.33 21.38
CA GLN A 150 -1.33 1.04 22.07
C GLN A 150 -0.18 0.99 23.11
N GLU A 151 0.95 1.62 22.81
CA GLU A 151 2.12 1.70 23.68
C GLU A 151 2.06 2.88 24.67
N GLU A 152 0.92 3.58 24.75
CA GLU A 152 0.69 4.76 25.60
C GLU A 152 1.67 5.93 25.34
N ARG A 153 2.29 5.97 24.15
CA ARG A 153 3.18 7.04 23.67
C ARG A 153 2.39 8.17 23.02
N TYR A 154 1.54 8.83 23.80
CA TYR A 154 0.58 9.82 23.30
C TYR A 154 1.22 11.06 22.64
N GLU A 155 2.36 11.53 23.15
CA GLU A 155 3.09 12.65 22.54
C GLU A 155 3.59 12.30 21.13
N ASP A 156 3.98 11.05 20.91
CA ASP A 156 4.45 10.57 19.61
C ASP A 156 3.29 10.47 18.62
N ALA A 157 2.14 9.96 19.07
CA ALA A 157 0.90 9.92 18.28
C ALA A 157 0.48 11.33 17.85
N GLN A 158 0.51 12.31 18.77
CA GLN A 158 0.16 13.70 18.47
C GLN A 158 1.13 14.31 17.45
N ARG A 159 2.45 14.11 17.61
CA ARG A 159 3.45 14.62 16.66
C ARG A 159 3.25 14.08 15.25
N ILE A 160 2.84 12.81 15.10
CA ILE A 160 2.55 12.24 13.79
C ILE A 160 1.29 12.89 13.22
N LEU A 161 0.23 13.02 14.02
CA LEU A 161 -1.04 13.63 13.62
C LEU A 161 -0.86 15.07 13.14
N ASP A 162 -0.10 15.90 13.88
CA ASP A 162 0.20 17.29 13.53
C ASP A 162 0.97 17.43 12.20
N GLY A 163 1.65 16.36 11.78
CA GLY A 163 2.40 16.31 10.51
C GLY A 163 1.56 15.92 9.30
N ILE A 164 0.33 15.45 9.48
CA ILE A 164 -0.56 15.05 8.37
C ILE A 164 -1.19 16.31 7.77
N PRO A 165 -1.02 16.58 6.46
CA PRO A 165 -1.61 17.76 5.84
C PRO A 165 -3.15 17.73 5.86
N ASP A 166 -3.75 18.85 6.25
CA ASP A 166 -5.20 19.02 6.16
C ASP A 166 -5.69 18.87 4.71
N ARG A 167 -6.67 17.98 4.52
CA ARG A 167 -7.41 17.92 3.26
C ARG A 167 -8.45 19.02 3.23
N THR A 168 -8.09 20.15 2.63
CA THR A 168 -8.96 21.34 2.53
C THR A 168 -10.08 21.21 1.50
N VAL A 169 -9.96 20.28 0.53
CA VAL A 169 -10.96 20.05 -0.51
C VAL A 169 -11.61 18.69 -0.33
N ASP A 170 -12.92 18.69 -0.09
CA ASP A 170 -13.74 17.49 -0.13
C ASP A 170 -13.92 17.03 -1.58
N LYS A 171 -13.03 16.15 -2.05
CA LYS A 171 -13.04 15.66 -3.43
C LYS A 171 -14.28 14.82 -3.75
N GLU A 172 -14.81 14.08 -2.77
CA GLU A 172 -15.99 13.23 -2.93
C GLU A 172 -17.22 14.11 -3.21
N GLU A 173 -17.40 15.18 -2.44
CA GLU A 173 -18.42 16.20 -2.70
C GLU A 173 -18.31 16.80 -4.09
N ARG A 174 -17.10 17.25 -4.47
CA ARG A 174 -16.86 17.91 -5.75
C ARG A 174 -17.15 16.96 -6.92
N GLN A 175 -16.77 15.70 -6.79
CA GLN A 175 -16.98 14.68 -7.81
C GLN A 175 -18.47 14.36 -7.99
N ALA A 176 -19.22 14.19 -6.89
CA ALA A 176 -20.65 13.93 -6.94
C ALA A 176 -21.43 15.09 -7.59
N ILE A 177 -21.06 16.34 -7.27
CA ILE A 177 -21.61 17.54 -7.91
C ILE A 177 -21.27 17.57 -9.41
N LEU A 178 -20.06 17.19 -9.79
CA LEU A 178 -19.63 17.17 -11.19
C LEU A 178 -20.42 16.13 -12.00
N TYR A 179 -20.57 14.91 -11.48
CA TYR A 179 -21.37 13.86 -12.13
C TYR A 179 -22.81 14.30 -12.38
N ALA A 180 -23.46 14.93 -11.39
CA ALA A 180 -24.81 15.46 -11.55
C ALA A 180 -24.88 16.55 -12.64
N ARG A 181 -23.87 17.42 -12.74
CA ARG A 181 -23.81 18.46 -13.78
C ARG A 181 -23.53 17.90 -15.18
N GLU A 182 -22.86 16.76 -15.28
CA GLU A 182 -22.62 16.04 -16.52
C GLU A 182 -23.82 15.17 -16.97
N GLY A 183 -24.90 15.12 -16.18
CA GLY A 183 -26.06 14.26 -16.43
C GLY A 183 -25.82 12.79 -16.08
N LYS A 184 -24.76 12.48 -15.33
CA LYS A 184 -24.44 11.14 -14.82
C LYS A 184 -25.08 10.93 -13.44
N ASP A 185 -26.41 10.97 -13.39
CA ASP A 185 -27.15 10.99 -12.13
C ASP A 185 -26.96 9.71 -11.29
N GLU A 186 -26.79 8.54 -11.94
CA GLU A 186 -26.51 7.28 -11.23
C GLU A 186 -25.15 7.30 -10.52
N ASP A 187 -24.11 7.79 -11.18
CA ASP A 187 -22.76 7.89 -10.59
C ASP A 187 -22.72 8.94 -9.47
N ALA A 188 -23.46 10.04 -9.63
CA ALA A 188 -23.65 11.04 -8.59
C ALA A 188 -24.35 10.45 -7.37
N ALA A 189 -25.46 9.72 -7.55
CA ALA A 189 -26.22 9.09 -6.48
C ALA A 189 -25.36 8.08 -5.70
N ARG A 190 -24.64 7.19 -6.40
CA ARG A 190 -23.71 6.23 -5.76
C ARG A 190 -22.64 6.92 -4.92
N THR A 191 -22.09 8.03 -5.42
CA THR A 191 -21.08 8.80 -4.68
C THR A 191 -21.67 9.42 -3.42
N TRP A 192 -22.90 9.94 -3.49
CA TRP A 192 -23.60 10.49 -2.32
C TRP A 192 -23.97 9.42 -1.29
N GLU A 193 -24.45 8.25 -1.73
CA GLU A 193 -24.76 7.13 -0.85
C GLU A 193 -23.52 6.64 -0.10
N ALA A 194 -22.39 6.46 -0.80
CA ALA A 194 -21.12 6.10 -0.18
C ALA A 194 -20.69 7.15 0.86
N ARG A 195 -20.83 8.44 0.56
CA ARG A 195 -20.53 9.53 1.49
C ARG A 195 -21.40 9.50 2.74
N VAL A 196 -22.70 9.22 2.60
CA VAL A 196 -23.62 9.11 3.75
C VAL A 196 -23.18 8.00 4.70
N ILE A 197 -22.80 6.83 4.17
CA ILE A 197 -22.28 5.71 4.97
C ILE A 197 -21.00 6.11 5.72
N ARG A 198 -20.09 6.83 5.05
CA ARG A 198 -18.84 7.31 5.65
C ARG A 198 -19.07 8.30 6.79
N ILE A 199 -19.93 9.31 6.56
CA ILE A 199 -20.30 10.30 7.59
C ILE A 199 -20.97 9.62 8.78
N ALA A 200 -21.80 8.61 8.53
CA ALA A 200 -22.42 7.82 9.59
C ALA A 200 -21.37 7.13 10.47
N ALA A 201 -20.37 6.49 9.86
CA ALA A 201 -19.26 5.86 10.58
C ALA A 201 -18.45 6.87 11.39
N ASP A 202 -18.15 8.05 10.83
CA ASP A 202 -17.43 9.12 11.53
C ASP A 202 -18.23 9.63 12.74
N LEU A 203 -19.54 9.83 12.58
CA LEU A 203 -20.45 10.21 13.65
C LEU A 203 -20.48 9.16 14.77
N MET A 204 -20.59 7.87 14.42
CA MET A 204 -20.55 6.78 15.40
C MET A 204 -19.24 6.79 16.19
N GLY A 205 -18.10 6.92 15.51
CA GLY A 205 -16.79 6.96 16.16
C GLY A 205 -16.69 8.11 17.16
N ALA A 206 -17.17 9.30 16.80
CA ALA A 206 -17.23 10.44 17.71
C ALA A 206 -18.14 10.18 18.91
N ILE A 207 -19.32 9.58 18.70
CA ILE A 207 -20.25 9.24 19.78
C ILE A 207 -19.65 8.21 20.74
N VAL A 208 -19.00 7.16 20.23
CA VAL A 208 -18.31 6.15 21.05
C VAL A 208 -17.24 6.81 21.92
N GLY A 209 -16.42 7.70 21.34
CA GLY A 209 -15.43 8.45 22.11
C GLY A 209 -16.05 9.30 23.23
N LEU A 210 -17.20 9.95 22.99
CA LEU A 210 -17.93 10.70 24.02
C LEU A 210 -18.49 9.79 25.12
N ILE A 211 -19.02 8.61 24.77
CA ILE A 211 -19.51 7.62 25.73
C ILE A 211 -18.37 7.13 26.62
N GLU A 212 -17.21 6.80 26.04
CA GLU A 212 -16.04 6.34 26.80
C GLU A 212 -15.57 7.39 27.82
N ILE A 213 -15.53 8.66 27.42
CA ILE A 213 -15.20 9.79 28.31
C ILE A 213 -16.25 9.93 29.41
N ALA A 214 -17.54 9.93 29.07
CA ALA A 214 -18.62 10.07 30.05
C ALA A 214 -18.63 8.93 31.08
N LEU A 215 -18.38 7.70 30.65
CA LEU A 215 -18.25 6.54 31.54
C LEU A 215 -17.03 6.65 32.46
N ARG A 216 -15.89 7.12 31.94
CA ARG A 216 -14.67 7.35 32.74
C ARG A 216 -14.91 8.40 33.83
N ASP A 217 -15.70 9.42 33.55
CA ASP A 217 -16.07 10.48 34.50
C ASP A 217 -17.24 10.10 35.44
N GLY A 218 -17.82 8.91 35.30
CA GLY A 218 -18.97 8.46 36.08
C GLY A 218 -20.31 9.08 35.68
N ARG A 219 -20.37 9.82 34.56
CA ARG A 219 -21.56 10.48 34.01
C ARG A 219 -22.40 9.51 33.17
N LYS A 220 -23.06 8.57 33.86
CA LYS A 220 -23.83 7.49 33.21
C LYS A 220 -25.02 7.98 32.38
N ASP A 221 -25.69 9.05 32.83
CA ASP A 221 -26.85 9.59 32.11
C ASP A 221 -26.41 10.21 30.77
N ASP A 222 -25.29 10.96 30.76
CA ASP A 222 -24.70 11.53 29.53
C ASP A 222 -24.29 10.43 28.53
N ALA A 223 -23.73 9.32 29.02
CA ALA A 223 -23.39 8.16 28.19
C ALA A 223 -24.65 7.51 27.58
N LEU A 224 -25.73 7.40 28.36
CA LEU A 224 -27.01 6.86 27.87
C LEU A 224 -27.64 7.77 26.82
N GLU A 225 -27.58 9.09 27.03
CA GLU A 225 -28.06 10.07 26.05
C GLU A 225 -27.27 10.00 24.74
N CYS A 226 -25.95 9.88 24.82
CA CYS A 226 -25.10 9.70 23.64
C CYS A 226 -25.43 8.40 22.88
N ALA A 227 -25.63 7.29 23.59
CA ALA A 227 -26.04 6.02 22.99
C ALA A 227 -27.41 6.12 22.31
N HIS A 228 -28.37 6.81 22.93
CA HIS A 228 -29.69 7.05 22.34
C HIS A 228 -29.62 7.89 21.07
N ARG A 229 -28.79 8.95 21.05
CA ARG A 229 -28.55 9.75 19.85
C ARG A 229 -27.93 8.92 18.71
N ALA A 230 -27.04 7.98 19.03
CA ALA A 230 -26.48 7.06 18.05
C ALA A 230 -27.59 6.21 17.42
N GLN A 231 -28.44 5.60 18.25
CA GLN A 231 -29.54 4.75 17.80
C GLN A 231 -30.49 5.48 16.85
N LEU A 232 -30.90 6.71 17.20
CA LEU A 232 -31.77 7.53 16.35
C LEU A 232 -31.11 7.85 14.99
N ALA A 233 -29.80 8.10 14.97
CA ALA A 233 -29.07 8.35 13.73
C ALA A 233 -29.00 7.10 12.84
N PHE A 234 -28.79 5.91 13.42
CA PHE A 234 -28.82 4.64 12.69
C PHE A 234 -30.19 4.36 12.06
N GLU A 235 -31.26 4.52 12.85
CA GLU A 235 -32.64 4.33 12.40
C GLU A 235 -32.98 5.27 11.23
N ALA A 236 -32.55 6.53 11.31
CA ALA A 236 -32.77 7.52 10.25
C ALA A 236 -32.03 7.21 8.94
N LEU A 237 -30.91 6.48 9.03
CA LEU A 237 -30.06 6.14 7.88
C LEU A 237 -30.39 4.77 7.25
N GLY A 238 -31.36 4.04 7.80
CA GLY A 238 -31.76 2.73 7.28
C GLY A 238 -30.67 1.65 7.39
N GLN A 239 -29.71 1.85 8.29
CA GLN A 239 -28.67 0.88 8.60
C GLN A 239 -29.21 -0.08 9.70
N PRO A 240 -29.01 -1.41 9.57
CA PRO A 240 -29.50 -2.39 10.53
C PRO A 240 -28.79 -2.31 11.90
#